data_AF-A0A1I7W8L9-F1
#
_entry.id   AF-A0A1I7W8L9-F1
#
_cell.length_a   1.000
_cell.length_b   1.000
_cell.length_c   1.000
_cell.angle_alpha   90.00
_cell.angle_beta   90.00
_cell.angle_gamma   90.00
#
_symmetry.space_group_name_H-M   'P 1'
#
loop_
_entity.id
_entity.type
_entity.pdbx_description
1 polymer ?
#
loop_
_entity_poly.entity_id
_entity_poly.type
_entity_poly.pdbx_seq_one_letter_code
_entity_poly.pdbx_strand_id
1 'polypeptide(L)'
;MSFHTPVKALNPVDTKLPDHVVKGAIIVDEHMPEWNSAVVLDGNGPMSTFIIIDKQSGDLDDVLHCVAQELKLPIGEKYSLVFEEPCAFLTKNNLDRVAHGFMLTVTAAPSHYVRRIDEVFSALCDVQKVEWALIQLNSFSADPCFVSSFYELSSIQRLYDLLNDDRVNGYFMNCGKFSLYAYIFPHW
;
A
#
# COMPACT_ATOMS: atom_id res chain seq x y z
N MET A 1 -61.78 -32.73 12.94
CA MET A 1 -60.70 -33.16 12.03
C MET A 1 -59.53 -32.23 12.24
N SER A 2 -58.44 -32.70 12.83
CA SER A 2 -57.27 -31.88 13.16
C SER A 2 -56.24 -32.03 12.03
N PHE A 3 -55.96 -30.94 11.31
CA PHE A 3 -54.89 -30.89 10.32
C PHE A 3 -53.55 -30.74 11.04
N HIS A 4 -52.82 -31.84 11.20
CA HIS A 4 -51.41 -31.80 11.58
C HIS A 4 -50.57 -31.69 10.32
N THR A 5 -50.17 -30.47 9.96
CA THR A 5 -49.09 -30.25 9.00
C THR A 5 -47.76 -30.55 9.73
N PRO A 6 -46.93 -31.50 9.27
CA PRO A 6 -45.62 -31.68 9.83
C PRO A 6 -44.76 -30.46 9.45
N VAL A 7 -44.43 -29.63 10.42
CA VAL A 7 -43.43 -28.57 10.26
C VAL A 7 -42.09 -29.26 10.11
N LYS A 8 -41.69 -29.55 8.87
CA LYS A 8 -40.33 -30.00 8.56
C LYS A 8 -39.41 -28.83 8.91
N ALA A 9 -38.72 -28.93 10.04
CA ALA A 9 -37.75 -27.93 10.45
C ALA A 9 -36.77 -27.71 9.29
N LEU A 10 -36.69 -26.46 8.82
CA LEU A 10 -35.68 -26.07 7.84
C LEU A 10 -34.33 -26.33 8.49
N ASN A 11 -33.45 -27.05 7.79
CA ASN A 11 -32.07 -27.17 8.23
C ASN A 11 -31.51 -25.73 8.40
N PRO A 12 -30.77 -25.46 9.49
CA PRO A 12 -30.16 -24.15 9.66
C PRO A 12 -29.34 -23.82 8.41
N VAL A 13 -29.66 -22.70 7.77
CA VAL A 13 -28.87 -22.19 6.66
C VAL A 13 -27.54 -21.79 7.26
N ASP A 14 -26.46 -22.43 6.82
CA ASP A 14 -25.13 -22.04 7.23
C ASP A 14 -24.84 -20.65 6.63
N THR A 15 -24.91 -19.62 7.47
CA THR A 15 -24.66 -18.23 7.08
C THR A 15 -23.18 -17.87 7.14
N LYS A 16 -22.31 -18.84 7.50
CA LYS A 16 -20.87 -18.63 7.50
C LYS A 16 -20.39 -18.46 6.07
N LEU A 17 -19.64 -17.38 5.86
CA LEU A 17 -18.89 -17.21 4.62
C LEU A 17 -17.88 -18.36 4.50
N PRO A 18 -17.58 -18.81 3.29
CA PRO A 18 -16.49 -19.74 3.09
C PRO A 18 -15.17 -19.19 3.66
N ASP A 19 -14.32 -20.07 4.20
CA ASP A 19 -13.07 -19.66 4.88
C ASP A 19 -12.08 -18.89 3.96
N HIS A 20 -12.23 -19.02 2.64
CA HIS A 20 -11.43 -18.29 1.65
C HIS A 20 -11.95 -16.87 1.38
N VAL A 21 -13.14 -16.51 1.88
CA VAL A 21 -13.77 -15.20 1.65
C VAL A 21 -13.63 -14.34 2.90
N VAL A 22 -12.75 -13.34 2.84
CA VAL A 22 -12.50 -12.44 3.98
C VAL A 22 -13.13 -11.07 3.74
N LYS A 23 -13.61 -10.46 4.81
CA LYS A 23 -14.22 -9.12 4.81
C LYS A 23 -13.36 -8.17 5.62
N GLY A 24 -13.20 -6.95 5.14
CA GLY A 24 -12.40 -5.94 5.83
C GLY A 24 -12.66 -4.54 5.29
N ALA A 25 -11.90 -3.59 5.81
CA ALA A 25 -11.94 -2.19 5.44
C ALA A 25 -10.72 -1.83 4.59
N ILE A 26 -10.93 -0.92 3.66
CA ILE A 26 -9.86 -0.24 2.94
C ILE A 26 -9.96 1.25 3.21
N ILE A 27 -8.84 1.85 3.58
CA ILE A 27 -8.67 3.28 3.79
C ILE A 27 -7.84 3.87 2.65
N VAL A 28 -8.13 5.11 2.25
CA VAL A 28 -7.30 5.84 1.28
C VAL A 28 -6.08 6.40 1.99
N ASP A 29 -4.90 6.27 1.38
CA ASP A 29 -3.68 6.94 1.83
C ASP A 29 -3.90 8.46 1.94
N GLU A 30 -3.53 9.07 3.07
CA GLU A 30 -3.72 10.51 3.28
C GLU A 30 -2.84 11.35 2.35
N HIS A 31 -1.70 10.80 1.93
CA HIS A 31 -0.79 11.44 0.99
C HIS A 31 -1.21 11.23 -0.47
N MET A 32 -2.39 10.64 -0.70
CA MET A 32 -2.86 10.32 -2.04
C MET A 32 -2.97 11.55 -2.98
N PRO A 33 -3.43 12.72 -2.50
CA PRO A 33 -3.48 13.93 -3.31
C PRO A 33 -2.11 14.50 -3.71
N GLU A 34 -1.05 14.18 -2.96
CA GLU A 34 0.31 14.66 -3.26
C GLU A 34 0.88 14.02 -4.52
N TRP A 35 0.47 12.77 -4.81
CA TRP A 35 0.87 12.09 -6.05
C TRP A 35 -0.15 12.30 -7.18
N ASN A 36 -1.43 12.43 -6.88
CA ASN A 36 -2.46 12.71 -7.88
C ASN A 36 -3.48 13.72 -7.39
N SER A 37 -3.34 14.93 -7.92
CA SER A 37 -4.23 16.06 -7.65
C SER A 37 -5.68 15.85 -8.08
N ALA A 38 -5.98 14.82 -8.89
CA ALA A 38 -7.35 14.45 -9.23
C ALA A 38 -8.05 13.67 -8.09
N VAL A 39 -7.28 13.15 -7.11
CA VAL A 39 -7.85 12.56 -5.90
C VAL A 39 -8.26 13.68 -4.94
N VAL A 40 -9.53 13.69 -4.58
CA VAL A 40 -10.09 14.62 -3.59
C VAL A 40 -10.50 13.82 -2.37
N LEU A 41 -9.81 14.04 -1.25
CA LEU A 41 -10.17 13.44 0.03
C LEU A 41 -11.28 14.25 0.70
N ASP A 42 -12.27 13.57 1.27
CA ASP A 42 -13.32 14.21 2.06
C ASP A 42 -12.75 14.72 3.39
N GLY A 43 -12.98 16.00 3.71
CA GLY A 43 -12.46 16.63 4.94
C GLY A 43 -13.11 16.15 6.25
N ASN A 44 -14.00 15.16 6.20
CA ASN A 44 -14.80 14.69 7.34
C ASN A 44 -14.30 13.36 7.95
N GLY A 45 -13.08 12.92 7.61
CA GLY A 45 -12.46 11.72 8.17
C GLY A 45 -11.76 10.87 7.10
N PRO A 46 -11.20 9.71 7.49
CA PRO A 46 -10.51 8.83 6.56
C PRO A 46 -11.52 8.27 5.54
N MET A 47 -11.28 8.56 4.26
CA MET A 47 -12.06 8.03 3.16
C MET A 47 -11.86 6.50 3.13
N SER A 48 -12.95 5.75 3.26
CA SER A 48 -12.87 4.29 3.43
C SER A 48 -14.07 3.56 2.86
N THR A 49 -13.87 2.28 2.54
CA THR A 49 -14.92 1.39 2.05
C THR A 49 -14.74 -0.02 2.62
N PHE A 50 -15.83 -0.79 2.69
CA PHE A 50 -15.79 -2.20 3.08
C PHE A 50 -15.83 -3.08 1.85
N ILE A 51 -14.89 -4.00 1.75
CA ILE A 51 -14.82 -4.94 0.64
C ILE A 51 -14.73 -6.38 1.11
N ILE A 52 -14.95 -7.27 0.14
CA ILE A 52 -14.80 -8.71 0.29
C ILE A 52 -13.68 -9.14 -0.63
N ILE A 53 -12.69 -9.87 -0.08
CA ILE A 53 -11.61 -10.46 -0.85
C ILE A 53 -11.82 -11.97 -0.88
N ASP A 54 -11.91 -12.52 -2.09
CA ASP A 54 -11.85 -13.95 -2.33
C ASP A 54 -10.37 -14.37 -2.47
N LYS A 55 -9.85 -15.08 -1.48
CA LYS A 55 -8.47 -15.58 -1.49
C LYS A 55 -8.23 -16.68 -2.52
N GLN A 56 -9.27 -17.40 -2.93
CA GLN A 56 -9.17 -18.51 -3.87
C GLN A 56 -9.04 -18.01 -5.30
N SER A 57 -9.75 -16.94 -5.67
CA SER A 57 -9.59 -16.32 -6.99
C SER A 57 -8.20 -15.68 -7.14
N GLY A 58 -7.71 -15.04 -6.07
CA GLY A 58 -6.44 -14.30 -6.09
C GLY A 58 -6.42 -13.16 -7.11
N ASP A 59 -7.59 -12.69 -7.55
CA ASP A 59 -7.71 -11.59 -8.51
C ASP A 59 -7.72 -10.24 -7.78
N LEU A 60 -6.52 -9.72 -7.56
CA LEU A 60 -6.33 -8.42 -6.91
C LEU A 60 -6.68 -7.25 -7.83
N ASP A 61 -6.67 -7.44 -9.14
CA ASP A 61 -7.00 -6.37 -10.09
C ASP A 61 -8.49 -6.05 -10.02
N ASP A 62 -9.33 -7.09 -9.95
CA ASP A 62 -10.76 -6.95 -9.71
C ASP A 62 -11.06 -6.28 -8.36
N VAL A 63 -10.33 -6.67 -7.30
CA VAL A 63 -10.45 -6.04 -5.98
C VAL A 63 -10.11 -4.55 -6.06
N LEU A 64 -8.98 -4.20 -6.69
CA LEU A 64 -8.56 -2.81 -6.87
C LEU A 64 -9.55 -2.02 -7.72
N HIS A 65 -10.13 -2.62 -8.75
CA HIS A 65 -11.15 -1.98 -9.57
C HIS A 65 -12.40 -1.64 -8.75
N CYS A 66 -12.90 -2.59 -7.95
CA CYS A 66 -14.01 -2.36 -7.03
C CYS A 66 -13.68 -1.26 -6.01
N VAL A 67 -12.49 -1.29 -5.41
CA VAL A 67 -12.03 -0.28 -4.45
C VAL A 67 -11.99 1.11 -5.08
N ALA A 68 -11.42 1.23 -6.28
CA ALA A 68 -11.34 2.50 -6.98
C ALA A 68 -12.73 3.05 -7.32
N GLN A 69 -13.68 2.20 -7.70
CA GLN A 69 -15.06 2.61 -7.96
C GLN A 69 -15.78 3.09 -6.68
N GLU A 70 -15.73 2.29 -5.61
CA GLU A 70 -16.39 2.60 -4.34
C GLU A 70 -15.84 3.89 -3.70
N LEU A 71 -14.52 4.08 -3.80
CA LEU A 71 -13.82 5.27 -3.29
C LEU A 71 -13.75 6.40 -4.33
N LYS A 72 -14.45 6.29 -5.46
CA LYS A 72 -14.48 7.32 -6.53
C LYS A 72 -13.08 7.81 -6.95
N LEU A 73 -12.09 6.92 -6.94
CA LEU A 73 -10.73 7.22 -7.36
C LEU A 73 -10.66 7.32 -8.89
N PRO A 74 -9.77 8.16 -9.45
CA PRO A 74 -9.57 8.30 -10.89
C PRO A 74 -9.37 6.97 -11.62
N ILE A 75 -10.22 6.72 -12.62
CA ILE A 75 -10.15 5.51 -13.44
C ILE A 75 -9.01 5.65 -14.44
N GLY A 76 -8.08 4.69 -14.45
CA GLY A 76 -6.92 4.65 -15.37
C GLY A 76 -5.57 4.75 -14.67
N GLU A 77 -5.56 5.08 -13.38
CA GLU A 77 -4.36 5.05 -12.54
C GLU A 77 -4.05 3.64 -12.03
N LYS A 78 -2.78 3.41 -11.67
CA LYS A 78 -2.35 2.14 -11.07
C LYS A 78 -2.30 2.26 -9.56
N TYR A 79 -3.24 1.58 -8.91
CA TYR A 79 -3.33 1.49 -7.46
C TYR A 79 -2.73 0.19 -6.92
N SER A 80 -2.48 0.16 -5.62
CA SER A 80 -2.11 -1.05 -4.90
C SER A 80 -2.64 -0.98 -3.46
N LEU A 81 -2.77 -2.13 -2.82
CA LEU A 81 -3.14 -2.24 -1.41
C LEU A 81 -1.89 -2.49 -0.57
N VAL A 82 -1.84 -1.91 0.61
CA VAL A 82 -0.69 -1.98 1.53
C VAL A 82 -1.18 -2.43 2.91
N PHE A 83 -0.44 -3.34 3.53
CA PHE A 83 -0.59 -3.67 4.95
C PHE A 83 0.02 -2.56 5.81
N GLU A 84 -0.60 -2.25 6.95
CA GLU A 84 -0.04 -1.29 7.89
C GLU A 84 1.23 -1.83 8.56
N GLU A 85 1.20 -3.07 9.06
CA GLU A 85 2.33 -3.71 9.73
C GLU A 85 2.52 -5.21 9.36
N PRO A 86 3.74 -5.62 8.98
CA PRO A 86 4.78 -4.79 8.38
C PRO A 86 4.27 -4.12 7.09
N CYS A 87 4.74 -2.89 6.84
CA CYS A 87 4.43 -2.12 5.64
C CYS A 87 4.86 -2.89 4.39
N ALA A 88 3.88 -3.42 3.66
CA ALA A 88 4.12 -4.31 2.54
C ALA A 88 2.96 -4.24 1.54
N PHE A 89 3.27 -4.36 0.26
CA PHE A 89 2.25 -4.38 -0.79
C PHE A 89 1.54 -5.74 -0.79
N LEU A 90 0.21 -5.70 -0.85
CA LEU A 90 -0.61 -6.90 -1.01
C LEU A 90 -0.38 -7.48 -2.40
N THR A 91 -0.04 -8.76 -2.44
CA THR A 91 0.14 -9.54 -3.65
C THR A 91 -0.50 -10.91 -3.51
N LYS A 92 -0.59 -11.64 -4.63
CA LYS A 92 -1.08 -13.03 -4.62
C LYS A 92 -0.25 -13.93 -3.70
N ASN A 93 1.03 -13.61 -3.48
CA ASN A 93 1.96 -14.41 -2.69
C ASN A 93 1.81 -14.21 -1.18
N ASN A 94 1.16 -13.14 -0.74
CA ASN A 94 1.00 -12.81 0.68
C ASN A 94 -0.47 -12.60 1.08
N LEU A 95 -1.39 -13.05 0.22
CA LEU A 95 -2.84 -12.95 0.39
C LEU A 95 -3.36 -13.79 1.58
N ASP A 96 -2.63 -14.83 1.94
CA ASP A 96 -2.89 -15.66 3.10
C ASP A 96 -2.90 -14.84 4.41
N ARG A 97 -2.09 -13.78 4.50
CA ARG A 97 -2.01 -12.85 5.64
C ARG A 97 -3.29 -12.06 5.90
N VAL A 98 -4.16 -11.92 4.90
CA VAL A 98 -5.39 -11.12 5.02
C VAL A 98 -6.43 -11.88 5.85
N ALA A 99 -6.67 -11.52 7.10
CA ALA A 99 -7.70 -12.16 7.93
C ALA A 99 -9.05 -11.42 7.86
N HIS A 100 -10.13 -12.04 8.37
CA HIS A 100 -11.37 -11.28 8.61
C HIS A 100 -11.12 -10.08 9.53
N GLY A 101 -11.75 -8.95 9.21
CA GLY A 101 -11.51 -7.68 9.91
C GLY A 101 -10.21 -7.01 9.51
N PHE A 102 -9.61 -7.36 8.36
CA PHE A 102 -8.43 -6.68 7.87
C PHE A 102 -8.69 -5.17 7.68
N MET A 103 -7.62 -4.41 7.81
CA MET A 103 -7.55 -3.01 7.39
C MET A 103 -6.36 -2.88 6.45
N LEU A 104 -6.60 -2.43 5.23
CA LEU A 104 -5.57 -2.19 4.23
C LEU A 104 -5.65 -0.74 3.75
N THR A 105 -4.52 -0.20 3.33
CA THR A 105 -4.46 1.14 2.74
C THR A 105 -4.39 1.01 1.23
N VAL A 106 -5.32 1.64 0.51
CA VAL A 106 -5.16 1.83 -0.94
C VAL A 106 -4.23 3.01 -1.17
N THR A 107 -3.23 2.80 -2.01
CA THR A 107 -2.25 3.81 -2.40
C THR A 107 -1.82 3.65 -3.87
N ALA A 108 -0.89 4.48 -4.34
CA ALA A 108 -0.29 4.37 -5.66
C ALA A 108 0.51 3.06 -5.81
N ALA A 109 0.65 2.56 -7.04
CA ALA A 109 1.44 1.36 -7.27
C ALA A 109 2.94 1.55 -6.91
N PRO A 110 3.67 0.48 -6.54
CA PRO A 110 5.08 0.57 -6.13
C PRO A 110 5.97 1.30 -7.15
N SER A 111 5.69 1.12 -8.45
CA SER A 111 6.41 1.80 -9.53
C SER A 111 6.31 3.31 -9.47
N HIS A 112 5.21 3.86 -8.96
CA HIS A 112 5.05 5.32 -8.81
C HIS A 112 5.93 5.85 -7.70
N TYR A 113 5.98 5.17 -6.56
CA TYR A 113 6.89 5.52 -5.46
C TYR A 113 8.34 5.54 -5.93
N VAL A 114 8.77 4.49 -6.63
CA VAL A 114 10.14 4.41 -7.13
C VAL A 114 10.47 5.54 -8.10
N ARG A 115 9.61 5.82 -9.08
CA ARG A 115 9.83 6.94 -10.02
C ARG A 115 9.95 8.27 -9.28
N ARG A 116 9.10 8.50 -8.28
CA ARG A 116 9.12 9.75 -7.53
C ARG A 116 10.38 9.89 -6.69
N ILE A 117 10.80 8.82 -6.03
CA ILE A 117 12.07 8.76 -5.29
C ILE A 117 13.24 9.04 -6.24
N ASP A 118 13.22 8.43 -7.43
CA ASP A 118 14.24 8.60 -8.47
C ASP A 118 14.34 10.05 -8.98
N GLU A 119 13.21 10.71 -9.21
CA GLU A 119 13.13 12.12 -9.58
C GLU A 119 13.70 13.02 -8.48
N VAL A 120 13.34 12.77 -7.22
CA VAL A 120 13.80 13.54 -6.06
C VAL A 120 15.32 13.41 -5.92
N PHE A 121 15.86 12.19 -6.02
CA PHE A 121 17.30 11.94 -5.96
C PHE A 121 18.06 12.49 -7.17
N SER A 122 17.41 12.70 -8.30
CA SER A 122 18.02 13.35 -9.46
C SER A 122 18.12 14.86 -9.28
N ALA A 123 17.07 15.48 -8.71
CA ALA A 123 16.99 16.92 -8.58
C ALA A 123 17.82 17.43 -7.39
N LEU A 124 17.75 16.76 -6.23
CA LEU A 124 18.41 17.17 -4.97
C LEU A 124 18.22 18.66 -4.63
N CYS A 125 17.05 19.21 -4.96
CA CYS A 125 16.76 20.64 -4.80
C CYS A 125 16.13 20.98 -3.45
N ASP A 126 15.53 20.00 -2.77
CA ASP A 126 14.67 20.22 -1.61
C ASP A 126 14.90 19.13 -0.56
N VAL A 127 15.37 19.56 0.62
CA VAL A 127 15.73 18.66 1.72
C VAL A 127 14.50 17.91 2.25
N GLN A 128 13.33 18.55 2.32
CA GLN A 128 12.12 17.89 2.83
C GLN A 128 11.67 16.76 1.89
N LYS A 129 11.84 16.96 0.58
CA LYS A 129 11.53 15.92 -0.41
C LYS A 129 12.52 14.77 -0.35
N VAL A 130 13.80 15.06 -0.16
CA VAL A 130 14.84 14.03 0.02
C VAL A 130 14.60 13.22 1.29
N GLU A 131 14.27 13.88 2.40
CA GLU A 131 13.90 13.22 3.65
C GLU A 131 12.67 12.31 3.48
N TRP A 132 11.60 12.82 2.85
CA TRP A 132 10.43 12.02 2.51
C TRP A 132 10.80 10.80 1.65
N ALA A 133 11.61 10.98 0.62
CA ALA A 133 12.01 9.89 -0.28
C ALA A 133 12.80 8.81 0.46
N LEU A 134 13.69 9.19 1.39
CA LEU A 134 14.42 8.25 2.23
C LEU A 134 13.51 7.52 3.22
N ILE A 135 12.54 8.21 3.82
CA ILE A 135 11.53 7.59 4.70
C ILE A 135 10.75 6.53 3.92
N GLN A 136 10.26 6.85 2.72
CA GLN A 136 9.53 5.89 1.88
C GLN A 136 10.42 4.71 1.47
N LEU A 137 11.65 4.98 1.05
CA LEU A 137 12.63 3.94 0.70
C LEU A 137 12.84 2.96 1.85
N ASN A 138 13.02 3.47 3.07
CA ASN A 138 13.20 2.65 4.26
C ASN A 138 11.94 1.85 4.61
N SER A 139 10.76 2.49 4.60
CA SER A 139 9.48 1.85 4.93
C SER A 139 9.18 0.64 4.03
N PHE A 140 9.50 0.73 2.75
CA PHE A 140 9.25 -0.35 1.78
C PHE A 140 10.49 -1.18 1.43
N SER A 141 11.64 -0.94 2.07
CA SER A 141 12.90 -1.63 1.77
C SER A 141 12.84 -3.14 1.96
N ALA A 142 11.98 -3.61 2.86
CA ALA A 142 11.75 -5.03 3.13
C ALA A 142 10.66 -5.65 2.24
N ASP A 143 9.94 -4.85 1.44
CA ASP A 143 8.88 -5.33 0.57
C ASP A 143 9.43 -5.79 -0.79
N PRO A 144 9.27 -7.08 -1.17
CA PRO A 144 9.82 -7.60 -2.42
C PRO A 144 9.28 -6.91 -3.68
N CYS A 145 8.04 -6.42 -3.66
CA CYS A 145 7.41 -5.79 -4.83
C CYS A 145 7.94 -4.38 -5.07
N PHE A 146 8.14 -3.64 -3.98
CA PHE A 146 8.83 -2.37 -4.02
C PHE A 146 10.28 -2.55 -4.48
N VAL A 147 11.01 -3.52 -3.91
CA VAL A 147 12.40 -3.80 -4.28
C VAL A 147 12.50 -4.17 -5.77
N SER A 148 11.63 -5.05 -6.26
CA SER A 148 11.59 -5.40 -7.69
C SER A 148 11.35 -4.16 -8.56
N SER A 149 10.38 -3.33 -8.19
CA SER A 149 10.10 -2.07 -8.91
C SER A 149 11.28 -1.10 -8.86
N PHE A 150 12.04 -1.09 -7.75
CA PHE A 150 13.23 -0.27 -7.58
C PHE A 150 14.32 -0.65 -8.56
N TYR A 151 14.61 -1.95 -8.69
CA TYR A 151 15.59 -2.45 -9.65
C TYR A 151 15.19 -2.25 -11.12
N GLU A 152 13.89 -2.21 -11.42
CA GLU A 152 13.39 -1.98 -12.79
C GLU A 152 13.47 -0.50 -13.21
N LEU A 153 13.25 0.42 -12.28
CA LEU A 153 13.04 1.85 -12.60
C LEU A 153 14.14 2.77 -12.09
N SER A 154 14.96 2.30 -11.15
CA SER A 154 16.08 3.04 -10.57
C SER A 154 17.34 2.17 -10.54
N SER A 155 18.39 2.65 -9.89
CA SER A 155 19.65 1.94 -9.76
C SER A 155 20.20 2.10 -8.35
N ILE A 156 20.70 1.00 -7.77
CA ILE A 156 21.45 1.04 -6.51
C ILE A 156 22.60 2.04 -6.59
N GLN A 157 23.21 2.22 -7.77
CA GLN A 157 24.29 3.19 -7.94
C GLN A 157 23.87 4.59 -7.50
N ARG A 158 22.60 4.98 -7.71
CA ARG A 158 22.09 6.28 -7.26
C ARG A 158 22.08 6.41 -5.74
N LEU A 159 21.86 5.32 -5.00
CA LEU A 159 21.94 5.34 -3.54
C LEU A 159 23.39 5.54 -3.08
N TYR A 160 24.35 4.93 -3.76
CA TYR A 160 25.77 5.18 -3.51
C TYR A 160 26.19 6.60 -3.89
N ASP A 161 25.72 7.11 -5.02
CA ASP A 161 26.01 8.49 -5.45
C ASP A 161 25.43 9.49 -4.44
N LEU A 162 24.22 9.22 -3.93
CA LEU A 162 23.58 10.02 -2.86
C LEU A 162 24.40 10.00 -1.56
N LEU A 163 24.93 8.84 -1.17
CA LEU A 163 25.83 8.70 -0.01
C LEU A 163 27.15 9.45 -0.17
N ASN A 164 27.60 9.66 -1.41
CA ASN A 164 28.82 10.39 -1.72
C ASN A 164 28.58 11.88 -2.01
N ASP A 165 27.32 12.33 -2.03
CA ASP A 165 26.99 13.74 -2.27
C ASP A 165 27.20 14.56 -1.00
N ASP A 166 28.19 15.46 -1.04
CA ASP A 166 28.55 16.34 0.09
C ASP A 166 27.41 17.24 0.55
N ARG A 167 26.47 17.58 -0.34
CA ARG A 167 25.27 18.35 0.03
C ARG A 167 24.45 17.52 1.00
N VAL A 168 24.18 16.28 0.63
CA VAL A 168 23.39 15.33 1.43
C VAL A 168 24.13 15.02 2.74
N ASN A 169 25.40 14.58 2.67
CA ASN A 169 26.20 14.27 3.87
C ASN A 169 26.33 15.45 4.84
N GLY A 170 26.51 16.67 4.33
CA GLY A 170 26.59 17.88 5.14
C GLY A 170 25.29 18.17 5.90
N TYR A 171 24.12 17.89 5.33
CA TYR A 171 22.83 18.10 6.02
C TYR A 171 22.56 17.04 7.08
N PHE A 172 22.79 15.76 6.77
CA PHE A 172 22.48 14.66 7.68
C PHE A 172 23.42 14.61 8.90
N MET A 173 24.68 15.04 8.74
CA MET A 173 25.62 15.22 9.87
C MET A 173 25.25 16.42 10.77
N ASN A 174 24.72 17.52 10.21
CA ASN A 174 24.39 18.74 10.98
C ASN A 174 23.03 18.66 11.70
N CYS A 175 22.09 17.84 11.22
CA CYS A 175 20.77 17.72 11.83
C CYS A 175 20.72 16.77 13.05
N GLY A 176 21.84 16.12 13.42
CA GLY A 176 21.99 15.32 14.65
C GLY A 176 21.00 14.16 14.83
N LYS A 177 20.20 13.84 13.81
CA LYS A 177 19.06 12.92 13.92
C LYS A 177 19.11 11.71 12.99
N PHE A 178 20.03 11.66 12.03
CA PHE A 178 19.85 10.77 10.88
C PHE A 178 21.18 10.29 10.30
N SER A 179 21.41 8.97 10.35
CA SER A 179 22.44 8.32 9.56
C SER A 179 21.80 7.79 8.28
N LEU A 180 22.20 8.30 7.11
CA LEU A 180 21.74 7.82 5.80
C LEU A 180 21.94 6.29 5.66
N TYR A 181 23.00 5.76 6.28
CA TYR A 181 23.29 4.33 6.35
C TYR A 181 22.18 3.52 7.05
N ALA A 182 21.54 4.09 8.07
CA ALA A 182 20.47 3.41 8.80
C ALA A 182 19.17 3.32 7.99
N TYR A 183 19.00 4.15 6.95
CA TYR A 183 17.83 4.15 6.07
C TYR A 183 18.04 3.32 4.80
N ILE A 184 19.27 3.30 4.28
CA ILE A 184 19.59 2.60 3.02
C ILE A 184 19.92 1.13 3.25
N PHE A 185 20.57 0.78 4.37
CA PHE A 185 21.05 -0.59 4.64
C PHE A 185 20.48 -1.31 5.87
N PRO A 186 19.30 -0.98 6.45
CA PRO A 186 18.84 -1.70 7.63
C PRO A 186 18.47 -3.17 7.34
N HIS A 187 18.17 -3.50 6.08
CA HIS A 187 17.62 -4.80 5.66
C HIS A 187 18.18 -5.36 4.34
N TRP A 188 19.26 -4.77 3.79
CA TRP A 188 19.89 -5.18 2.53
C TRP A 188 21.15 -6.03 2.76
#